data_AF-A0A3D2Z9M1-F1
#
_entry.id   AF-A0A3D2Z9M1-F1
#
_cell.length_a   1.000
_cell.length_b   1.000
_cell.length_c   1.000
_cell.angle_alpha   90.00
_cell.angle_beta   90.00
_cell.angle_gamma   90.00
#
_symmetry.space_group_name_H-M   'P 1'
#
loop_
_entity.id
_entity.type
_entity.pdbx_description
1 polymer ?
#
loop_
_entity_poly.entity_id
_entity_poly.type
_entity_poly.pdbx_seq_one_letter_code
_entity_poly.pdbx_strand_id
1 'polypeptide(L)' 'MIFGVHEPTDPRIAVFQGLRDKALRQRRESPGGDMAGVFIAEGDVVIDRAV' A
#
# COMPACT_ATOMS: atom_id res chain seq x y z
N MET A 1 -4.47 11.17 -18.20
CA MET A 1 -5.15 12.24 -17.43
C MET A 1 -5.02 11.90 -15.96
N ILE A 2 -4.52 12.83 -15.14
CA ILE A 2 -4.37 12.64 -13.69
C ILE A 2 -5.51 13.40 -13.02
N PHE A 3 -6.16 12.79 -12.04
CA PHE A 3 -7.23 13.42 -11.25
C PHE A 3 -7.02 13.14 -9.77
N GLY A 4 -7.34 14.14 -8.95
CA GLY A 4 -7.16 14.07 -7.50
C GLY A 4 -8.16 13.13 -6.83
N VAL A 5 -7.72 12.48 -5.74
CA VAL A 5 -8.57 11.79 -4.78
C VAL A 5 -8.59 12.63 -3.52
N HIS A 6 -9.78 13.07 -3.10
CA HIS A 6 -9.93 14.00 -1.96
C HIS A 6 -10.66 13.39 -0.77
N GLU A 7 -11.49 12.37 -1.00
CA GLU A 7 -12.22 11.70 0.06
C GLU A 7 -11.33 10.66 0.77
N PRO A 8 -11.12 10.76 2.09
CA PRO A 8 -10.35 9.76 2.84
C PRO A 8 -10.96 8.37 2.79
N THR A 9 -12.25 8.25 2.49
CA THR A 9 -12.96 6.98 2.38
C THR A 9 -13.01 6.44 0.95
N ASP A 10 -12.33 7.07 0.00
CA ASP A 10 -12.32 6.61 -1.39
C ASP A 10 -11.77 5.17 -1.48
N PRO A 11 -12.51 4.24 -2.12
CA PRO A 11 -12.13 2.83 -2.15
C PRO A 11 -10.77 2.59 -2.82
N ARG A 12 -10.32 3.49 -3.69
CA ARG A 12 -9.02 3.38 -4.39
C ARG A 12 -7.84 3.54 -3.44
N ILE A 13 -8.02 4.26 -2.33
CA ILE A 13 -6.95 4.47 -1.35
C ILE A 13 -7.09 3.60 -0.10
N ALA A 14 -8.13 2.76 -0.01
CA ALA A 14 -8.39 1.93 1.16
C ALA A 14 -7.21 1.02 1.53
N VAL A 15 -6.45 0.52 0.54
CA VAL A 15 -5.29 -0.35 0.76
C VAL A 15 -4.10 0.37 1.44
N PHE A 16 -4.00 1.69 1.26
CA PHE A 16 -2.97 2.52 1.91
C PHE A 16 -3.35 2.92 3.33
N GLN A 17 -4.62 2.72 3.72
CA GLN A 17 -5.10 3.00 5.06
C GLN A 17 -4.82 1.81 5.98
N GLY A 18 -4.44 2.09 7.24
CA GLY A 18 -4.23 1.04 8.23
C GLY A 18 -2.90 0.27 8.10
N LEU A 19 -1.94 0.73 7.29
CA LEU A 19 -0.59 0.15 7.17
C LEU A 19 0.25 0.22 8.46
N ARG A 20 -0.28 0.82 9.52
CA ARG A 20 0.32 0.83 10.86
C ARG A 20 0.29 -0.55 11.52
N ASP A 21 -0.61 -1.44 11.11
CA ASP A 21 -0.61 -2.83 11.59
C ASP A 21 0.37 -3.69 10.77
N LYS A 22 1.57 -3.86 11.34
CA LYS A 22 2.64 -4.66 10.74
C LYS A 22 2.22 -6.12 10.50
N ALA A 23 1.48 -6.73 11.42
CA ALA A 23 1.14 -8.15 11.33
C ALA A 23 0.03 -8.39 10.29
N LEU A 24 -0.93 -7.48 10.19
CA LEU A 24 -1.91 -7.49 9.10
C LEU A 24 -1.22 -7.32 7.75
N ARG A 25 -0.33 -6.33 7.62
CA ARG A 25 0.42 -6.08 6.38
C ARG A 25 1.20 -7.31 5.93
N GLN A 26 1.98 -7.92 6.83
CA GLN A 26 2.75 -9.12 6.52
C GLN A 26 1.89 -10.29 6.03
N ARG A 27 0.70 -10.48 6.61
CA ARG A 27 -0.24 -11.53 6.16
C ARG A 27 -0.79 -11.26 4.77
N ARG A 28 -1.10 -10.01 4.45
CA ARG A 28 -1.61 -9.60 3.13
C ARG A 28 -0.56 -9.73 2.03
N GLU A 29 0.70 -9.39 2.34
CA GLU A 29 1.84 -9.45 1.41
C GLU A 29 2.38 -10.89 1.20
N SER A 30 2.03 -11.83 2.08
CA SER A 30 2.50 -13.23 2.03
C SER A 30 1.93 -13.98 0.82
N PRO A 31 2.57 -15.10 0.39
CA PRO A 31 2.01 -15.98 -0.64
C PRO A 31 0.56 -16.38 -0.31
N GLY A 32 -0.36 -16.15 -1.25
CA GLY A 32 -1.80 -16.40 -1.08
C GLY A 32 -2.60 -15.28 -0.40
N GLY A 33 -1.94 -14.19 0.03
CA GLY A 33 -2.61 -12.96 0.46
C GLY A 33 -3.08 -12.10 -0.72
N ASP A 34 -3.96 -11.14 -0.44
CA ASP A 34 -4.52 -10.22 -1.44
C ASP A 34 -3.49 -9.25 -2.04
N MET A 35 -2.33 -9.12 -1.38
CA MET A 35 -1.19 -8.33 -1.83
C MET A 35 0.03 -9.21 -2.15
N ALA A 36 -0.15 -10.50 -2.45
CA ALA A 36 0.96 -11.37 -2.79
C ALA A 36 1.77 -10.83 -3.99
N GLY A 37 3.08 -10.65 -3.79
CA GLY A 37 3.98 -10.12 -4.81
C GLY A 37 4.02 -8.59 -4.91
N VAL A 38 3.28 -7.87 -4.05
CA VAL A 38 3.34 -6.41 -3.96
C VAL A 38 3.51 -5.98 -2.50
N PHE A 39 4.20 -4.88 -2.27
CA PHE A 39 4.29 -4.23 -0.96
C PHE A 39 4.15 -2.73 -1.13
N ILE A 40 3.76 -2.04 -0.06
CA ILE A 40 3.65 -0.58 -0.06
C ILE A 40 4.85 0.02 0.66
N ALA A 41 5.52 0.96 0.01
CA ALA A 41 6.57 1.80 0.56
C ALA A 41 6.13 3.26 0.56
N GLU A 42 6.58 4.01 1.57
CA GLU A 42 6.36 5.45 1.69
C GLU A 42 7.72 6.17 1.66
N GLY A 43 7.79 7.24 0.85
CA GLY A 43 8.96 8.13 0.77
C GLY A 43 9.89 7.84 -0.41
N ASP A 44 10.37 8.91 -1.04
CA ASP A 44 11.15 8.87 -2.28
C ASP A 44 12.42 8.01 -2.13
N VAL A 45 13.15 8.14 -1.01
CA VAL A 45 14.38 7.37 -0.75
C VAL A 45 14.12 5.85 -0.71
N VAL A 46 12.97 5.43 -0.18
CA VAL A 46 12.63 3.99 -0.11
C VAL A 46 12.28 3.48 -1.49
N ILE A 47 11.53 4.28 -2.26
CA ILE A 47 11.13 3.96 -3.63
C ILE A 47 12.37 3.86 -4.53
N ASP A 48 13.29 4.82 -4.46
CA ASP A 48 14.53 4.83 -5.25
C ASP A 48 15.42 3.61 -5.00
N ARG A 49 15.37 3.01 -3.80
CA ARG A 49 16.11 1.79 -3.47
C ARG A 49 15.46 0.51 -3.98
N ALA A 50 14.19 0.56 -4.36
CA ALA A 50 13.43 -0.59 -4.82
C ALA A 50 13.51 -0.79 -6.36
N VAL A 51 14.08 0.18 -7.08
CA VAL A 51 14.36 0.16 -8.52
C VAL A 51 15.73 -0.44 -8.78
#